data_AF-R0MNA4-F1
#
_entry.id   AF-R0MNA4-F1
#
_cell.length_a   1.000
_cell.length_b   1.000
_cell.length_c   1.000
_cell.angle_alpha   90.00
_cell.angle_beta   90.00
_cell.angle_gamma   90.00
#
_symmetry.space_group_name_H-M   'P 1'
#
loop_
_entity.id
_entity.type
_entity.pdbx_description
1 polymer ?
#
loop_
_entity_poly.entity_id
_entity_poly.type
_entity_poly.pdbx_seq_one_letter_code
_entity_poly.pdbx_strand_id
1 'polypeptide(L)'
;MNFKIVNELINNKNGKDLAKLFNFGVDLSGVKTSKIYSPFEDLFKKQQLFFEIRTYENAEEVVKSAFYVLDEGDYTYYLAKKVIMNCLSFIYNENEYKNKETLAKTLANFTKVSNDIRYYAFNVLSQLYFEMSKFELLENLLLVSSNTRQRKLDFYVYNLYKGITLFYLDRFKESFISLSIAFKSKRLKAFCVFPYFLCAMLNGKIVKKEVLIKYNCESLAPLSLNLKHGKFKQISFELKDLSSNLIEFYIFRSCYTYLPLIALEI
;
A
#
# COMPACT_ATOMS: atom_id res chain seq x y z
N MET A 1 9.94 -10.56 -29.88
CA MET A 1 8.49 -10.25 -29.85
C MET A 1 8.15 -9.27 -30.99
N ASN A 2 6.97 -9.38 -31.63
CA ASN A 2 6.60 -8.57 -32.81
C ASN A 2 5.78 -7.32 -32.41
N PHE A 3 6.20 -6.12 -32.85
CA PHE A 3 5.51 -4.85 -32.59
C PHE A 3 4.05 -4.84 -33.07
N LYS A 4 3.71 -5.61 -34.11
CA LYS A 4 2.33 -5.72 -34.61
C LYS A 4 1.37 -6.27 -33.55
N ILE A 5 1.82 -7.26 -32.76
CA ILE A 5 1.03 -7.85 -31.67
C ILE A 5 0.80 -6.81 -30.57
N VAL A 6 1.81 -6.00 -30.25
CA VAL A 6 1.70 -4.92 -29.26
C VAL A 6 0.66 -3.90 -29.70
N ASN A 7 0.74 -3.42 -30.95
CA ASN A 7 -0.20 -2.44 -31.49
C ASN A 7 -1.62 -2.99 -31.62
N GLU A 8 -1.78 -4.27 -31.91
CA GLU A 8 -3.08 -4.93 -31.90
C GLU A 8 -3.70 -4.93 -30.49
N LEU A 9 -2.93 -5.25 -29.45
CA LEU A 9 -3.39 -5.19 -28.07
C LEU A 9 -3.76 -3.76 -27.63
N ILE A 10 -3.00 -2.75 -28.08
CA ILE A 10 -3.30 -1.34 -27.84
C ILE A 10 -4.62 -0.94 -28.52
N ASN A 11 -4.77 -1.23 -29.82
CA ASN A 11 -5.97 -0.92 -30.60
C ASN A 11 -7.21 -1.61 -30.03
N ASN A 12 -7.07 -2.86 -29.59
CA ASN A 12 -8.14 -3.63 -28.95
C ASN A 12 -8.39 -3.25 -27.49
N LYS A 13 -7.69 -2.25 -26.95
CA LYS A 13 -7.75 -1.81 -25.56
C LYS A 13 -7.58 -2.97 -24.55
N ASN A 14 -6.72 -3.93 -24.87
CA ASN A 14 -6.49 -5.12 -24.05
C ASN A 14 -5.28 -4.94 -23.11
N GLY A 15 -5.47 -4.12 -22.06
CA GLY A 15 -4.38 -3.81 -21.14
C GLY A 15 -3.94 -4.96 -20.23
N LYS A 16 -4.77 -6.00 -20.05
CA LYS A 16 -4.39 -7.20 -19.26
C LYS A 16 -3.34 -8.02 -19.97
N ASP A 17 -3.52 -8.29 -21.26
CA ASP A 17 -2.54 -9.03 -22.04
C ASP A 17 -1.31 -8.17 -22.36
N LEU A 18 -1.51 -6.86 -22.56
CA LEU A 18 -0.40 -5.92 -22.66
C LEU A 18 0.48 -5.92 -21.41
N ALA A 19 -0.11 -6.00 -20.21
CA ALA A 19 0.64 -6.09 -18.95
C ALA A 19 1.49 -7.37 -18.84
N LYS A 20 1.07 -8.49 -19.45
CA LYS A 20 1.84 -9.74 -19.42
C LYS A 20 3.18 -9.61 -20.15
N LEU A 21 3.28 -8.70 -21.12
CA LEU A 21 4.51 -8.45 -21.88
C LEU A 21 5.60 -7.80 -21.01
N PHE A 22 5.24 -7.29 -19.84
CA PHE A 22 6.16 -6.67 -18.87
C PHE A 22 6.52 -7.61 -17.72
N ASN A 23 6.27 -8.91 -17.81
CA ASN A 23 6.73 -9.86 -16.78
C ASN A 23 8.26 -10.00 -16.80
N PHE A 24 8.87 -10.17 -15.61
CA PHE A 24 10.27 -10.57 -15.51
C PHE A 24 10.49 -11.88 -16.26
N GLY A 25 11.45 -11.90 -17.19
CA GLY A 25 11.74 -13.05 -18.07
C GLY A 25 11.15 -12.97 -19.48
N VAL A 26 10.33 -11.94 -19.77
CA VAL A 26 9.96 -11.65 -21.16
C VAL A 26 11.10 -10.89 -21.84
N ASP A 27 11.67 -11.49 -22.88
CA ASP A 27 12.68 -10.83 -23.69
C ASP A 27 12.06 -9.78 -24.63
N LEU A 28 12.36 -8.52 -24.35
CA LEU A 28 11.94 -7.38 -25.14
C LEU A 28 12.99 -6.93 -26.17
N SER A 29 14.23 -7.44 -26.16
CA SER A 29 15.35 -6.93 -26.96
C SER A 29 15.08 -6.91 -28.48
N GLY A 30 14.29 -7.86 -28.98
CA GLY A 30 13.90 -7.94 -30.39
C GLY A 30 12.70 -7.08 -30.82
N VAL A 31 12.10 -6.29 -29.91
CA VAL A 31 10.94 -5.45 -30.23
C VAL A 31 11.39 -4.12 -30.85
N LYS A 32 10.94 -3.83 -32.08
CA LYS A 32 11.13 -2.51 -32.73
C LYS A 32 10.21 -1.48 -32.08
N THR A 33 10.66 -0.88 -30.97
CA THR A 33 9.88 0.06 -30.15
C THR A 33 9.43 1.30 -30.90
N SER A 34 10.24 1.80 -31.85
CA SER A 34 9.90 2.93 -32.73
C SER A 34 8.70 2.70 -33.66
N LYS A 35 8.11 1.50 -33.66
CA LYS A 35 6.89 1.17 -34.41
C LYS A 35 5.68 0.95 -33.49
N ILE A 36 5.84 1.10 -32.18
CA ILE A 36 4.76 1.01 -31.21
C ILE A 36 4.05 2.38 -31.16
N TYR A 37 2.75 2.41 -30.91
CA TYR A 37 2.04 3.69 -30.77
C TYR A 37 2.50 4.46 -29.52
N SER A 38 2.64 5.77 -29.65
CA SER A 38 2.78 6.68 -28.50
C SER A 38 1.50 6.64 -27.65
N PRO A 39 1.59 6.77 -26.30
CA PRO A 39 2.79 6.91 -25.46
C PRO A 39 3.47 5.58 -25.09
N PHE A 40 2.99 4.44 -25.60
CA PHE A 40 3.50 3.12 -25.24
C PHE A 40 4.93 2.87 -25.74
N GLU A 41 5.33 3.47 -26.86
CA GLU A 41 6.70 3.33 -27.38
C GLU A 41 7.78 3.68 -26.34
N ASP A 42 7.59 4.78 -25.62
CA ASP A 42 8.53 5.27 -24.61
C ASP A 42 8.58 4.34 -23.41
N LEU A 43 7.42 3.83 -22.99
CA LEU A 43 7.34 2.84 -21.91
C LEU A 43 8.11 1.57 -22.28
N PHE A 44 7.94 1.04 -23.49
CA PHE A 44 8.67 -0.16 -23.93
C PHE A 44 10.17 0.11 -24.04
N LYS A 45 10.58 1.25 -24.59
CA LYS A 45 11.99 1.63 -24.74
C LYS A 45 12.68 1.75 -23.38
N LYS A 46 12.06 2.44 -22.43
CA LYS A 46 12.62 2.57 -21.07
C LYS A 46 12.63 1.24 -20.32
N GLN A 47 11.62 0.39 -20.52
CA GLN A 47 11.60 -0.94 -19.92
C GLN A 47 12.73 -1.83 -20.44
N GLN A 48 13.01 -1.80 -21.75
CA GLN A 48 14.15 -2.50 -22.35
C GLN A 48 15.46 -2.05 -21.69
N LEU A 49 15.68 -0.73 -21.64
CA LEU A 49 16.87 -0.16 -21.01
C LEU A 49 17.01 -0.55 -19.54
N PHE A 50 15.91 -0.55 -18.77
CA PHE A 50 15.91 -0.97 -17.38
C PHE A 50 16.24 -2.46 -17.21
N PHE A 51 15.80 -3.33 -18.12
CA PHE A 51 16.15 -4.75 -18.06
C PHE A 51 17.61 -5.03 -18.42
N GLU A 52 18.18 -4.24 -19.32
CA GLU A 52 19.60 -4.29 -19.69
C GLU A 52 20.50 -3.70 -18.59
N ILE A 53 20.12 -2.54 -18.07
CA ILE A 53 20.86 -1.74 -17.10
C ILE A 53 19.93 -1.49 -15.91
N ARG A 54 20.00 -2.38 -14.94
CA ARG A 54 19.18 -2.34 -13.73
C ARG A 54 19.72 -1.30 -12.75
N THR A 55 19.39 -0.04 -12.96
CA THR A 55 19.68 1.06 -12.04
C THR A 55 18.39 1.70 -11.54
N TYR A 56 18.50 2.42 -10.42
CA TYR A 56 17.41 3.21 -9.86
C TYR A 56 16.84 4.22 -10.87
N GLU A 57 17.71 4.98 -11.55
CA GLU A 57 17.32 6.02 -12.49
C GLU A 57 16.49 5.44 -13.64
N ASN A 58 16.88 4.27 -14.14
CA ASN A 58 16.14 3.58 -15.19
C ASN A 58 14.78 3.07 -14.67
N ALA A 59 14.72 2.54 -13.44
CA ALA A 59 13.46 2.13 -12.82
C ALA A 59 12.51 3.32 -12.64
N GLU A 60 13.03 4.47 -12.22
CA GLU A 60 12.26 5.71 -12.05
C GLU A 60 11.71 6.22 -13.38
N GLU A 61 12.51 6.22 -14.44
CA GLU A 61 12.09 6.63 -15.78
C GLU A 61 10.99 5.72 -16.35
N VAL A 62 11.08 4.42 -16.10
CA VAL A 62 10.02 3.46 -16.45
C VAL A 62 8.73 3.77 -15.70
N VAL A 63 8.81 4.06 -14.39
CA VAL A 63 7.64 4.46 -13.58
C VAL A 63 7.00 5.71 -14.14
N LYS A 64 7.79 6.76 -14.46
CA LYS A 64 7.27 8.00 -15.08
C LYS A 64 6.52 7.72 -16.38
N SER A 65 7.08 6.87 -17.26
CA SER A 65 6.42 6.52 -18.52
C SER A 65 5.17 5.66 -18.35
N ALA A 66 5.10 4.83 -17.31
CA ALA A 66 3.89 4.08 -16.99
C ALA A 66 2.71 5.00 -16.64
N PHE A 67 2.98 6.17 -16.04
CA PHE A 67 1.94 7.16 -15.75
C PHE A 67 1.43 7.86 -16.99
N TYR A 68 2.27 8.22 -17.97
CA TYR A 68 1.79 8.82 -19.22
C TYR A 68 0.85 7.86 -19.99
N VAL A 69 1.13 6.56 -19.94
CA VAL A 69 0.27 5.54 -20.56
C VAL A 69 -1.10 5.40 -19.86
N LEU A 70 -1.24 5.86 -18.62
CA LEU A 70 -2.53 5.86 -17.92
C LEU A 70 -3.52 6.88 -18.51
N ASP A 71 -3.03 7.94 -19.15
CA ASP A 71 -3.88 8.97 -19.77
C ASP A 71 -4.64 8.45 -21.01
N GLU A 72 -4.23 7.31 -21.57
CA GLU A 72 -4.91 6.61 -22.68
C GLU A 72 -6.23 5.93 -22.25
N GLY A 73 -6.48 5.80 -20.95
CA GLY A 73 -7.74 5.36 -20.36
C GLY A 73 -7.70 4.05 -19.55
N ASP A 74 -8.82 3.72 -18.92
CA ASP A 74 -8.95 2.68 -17.87
C ASP A 74 -8.33 1.30 -18.16
N TYR A 75 -8.22 0.93 -19.44
CA TYR A 75 -7.67 -0.36 -19.83
C TYR A 75 -6.18 -0.48 -19.51
N THR A 76 -5.42 0.63 -19.57
CA THR A 76 -3.97 0.64 -19.34
C THR A 76 -3.60 0.51 -17.86
N TYR A 77 -4.58 0.60 -16.94
CA TYR A 77 -4.36 0.40 -15.51
C TYR A 77 -3.56 -0.85 -15.17
N TYR A 78 -3.91 -1.99 -15.79
CA TYR A 78 -3.25 -3.26 -15.50
C TYR A 78 -1.78 -3.25 -15.93
N LEU A 79 -1.49 -2.58 -17.05
CA LEU A 79 -0.14 -2.38 -17.56
C LEU A 79 0.66 -1.49 -16.60
N ALA A 80 0.17 -0.29 -16.29
CA ALA A 80 0.91 0.64 -15.46
C ALA A 80 1.14 0.09 -14.05
N LYS A 81 0.12 -0.53 -13.45
CA LYS A 81 0.25 -1.23 -12.16
C LYS A 81 1.34 -2.30 -12.21
N LYS A 82 1.38 -3.10 -13.28
CA LYS A 82 2.37 -4.17 -13.41
C LYS A 82 3.78 -3.61 -13.50
N VAL A 83 3.98 -2.61 -14.34
CA VAL A 83 5.27 -1.94 -14.53
C VAL A 83 5.76 -1.32 -13.23
N ILE A 84 4.91 -0.51 -12.58
CA ILE A 84 5.26 0.17 -11.33
C ILE A 84 5.58 -0.84 -10.23
N MET A 85 4.81 -1.93 -10.09
CA MET A 85 5.12 -2.99 -9.14
C MET A 85 6.48 -3.65 -9.40
N ASN A 86 6.84 -3.90 -10.65
CA ASN A 86 8.13 -4.50 -10.99
C ASN A 86 9.28 -3.55 -10.63
N CYS A 87 9.18 -2.26 -10.99
CA CYS A 87 10.19 -1.26 -10.65
C CYS A 87 10.30 -1.07 -9.14
N LEU A 88 9.19 -1.00 -8.42
CA LEU A 88 9.17 -0.95 -6.97
C LEU A 88 9.88 -2.16 -6.35
N SER A 89 9.57 -3.37 -6.83
CA SER A 89 10.21 -4.58 -6.30
C SER A 89 11.73 -4.58 -6.47
N PHE A 90 12.23 -3.97 -7.54
CA PHE A 90 13.66 -3.77 -7.75
C PHE A 90 14.23 -2.73 -6.78
N ILE A 91 13.61 -1.55 -6.71
CA ILE A 91 14.03 -0.45 -5.83
C ILE A 91 14.02 -0.88 -4.35
N TYR A 92 13.05 -1.70 -3.94
CA TYR A 92 12.98 -2.23 -2.59
C TYR A 92 14.12 -3.19 -2.24
N ASN A 93 14.62 -3.95 -3.22
CA ASN A 93 15.73 -4.88 -3.00
C ASN A 93 17.09 -4.17 -2.86
N GLU A 94 17.24 -2.97 -3.43
CA GLU A 94 18.47 -2.17 -3.28
C GLU A 94 18.58 -1.47 -1.91
N ASN A 95 17.50 -1.44 -1.12
CA ASN A 95 17.45 -1.05 0.30
C ASN A 95 18.04 0.34 0.67
N GLU A 96 18.18 1.26 -0.29
CA GLU A 96 18.63 2.63 -0.03
C GLU A 96 17.47 3.58 0.29
N TYR A 97 17.47 4.18 1.49
CA TYR A 97 16.46 5.17 1.92
C TYR A 97 16.30 6.33 0.92
N LYS A 98 17.41 6.82 0.37
CA LYS A 98 17.44 7.92 -0.62
C LYS A 98 16.61 7.61 -1.87
N ASN A 99 16.61 6.35 -2.31
CA ASN A 99 15.92 5.90 -3.51
C ASN A 99 14.40 5.86 -3.29
N LYS A 100 13.97 5.49 -2.07
CA LYS A 100 12.55 5.56 -1.68
C LYS A 100 12.02 7.00 -1.64
N GLU A 101 12.82 7.94 -1.14
CA GLU A 101 12.42 9.35 -1.04
C GLU A 101 12.27 10.00 -2.42
N THR A 102 13.26 9.82 -3.30
CA THR A 102 13.20 10.34 -4.68
C THR A 102 12.01 9.75 -5.43
N LEU A 103 11.72 8.46 -5.25
CA LEU A 103 10.59 7.80 -5.91
C LEU A 103 9.26 8.37 -5.41
N ALA A 104 9.15 8.57 -4.09
CA ALA A 104 7.95 9.17 -3.52
C ALA A 104 7.72 10.60 -4.02
N LYS A 105 8.77 11.41 -4.21
CA LYS A 105 8.66 12.75 -4.83
C LYS A 105 8.15 12.66 -6.27
N THR A 106 8.69 11.73 -7.05
CA THR A 106 8.25 11.49 -8.42
C THR A 106 6.79 11.05 -8.49
N LEU A 107 6.39 10.11 -7.64
CA LEU A 107 5.01 9.62 -7.54
C LEU A 107 4.02 10.69 -7.06
N ALA A 108 4.42 11.58 -6.16
CA ALA A 108 3.58 12.67 -5.66
C ALA A 108 3.24 13.72 -6.73
N ASN A 109 4.03 13.82 -7.81
CA ASN A 109 3.68 14.68 -8.94
C ASN A 109 2.54 14.07 -9.77
N PHE A 110 2.44 12.75 -9.86
CA PHE A 110 1.42 12.06 -10.64
C PHE A 110 0.04 12.02 -9.95
N THR A 111 -0.03 12.18 -8.63
CA THR A 111 -1.32 12.32 -7.93
C THR A 111 -2.09 13.58 -8.33
N LYS A 112 -1.44 14.54 -9.01
CA LYS A 112 -2.06 15.78 -9.49
C LYS A 112 -2.72 15.65 -10.88
N VAL A 113 -2.48 14.56 -11.61
CA VAL A 113 -2.68 14.54 -13.09
C VAL A 113 -3.97 13.82 -13.53
N SER A 114 -4.54 12.85 -12.80
CA SER A 114 -5.87 12.28 -13.15
C SER A 114 -6.63 11.60 -11.99
N ASN A 115 -7.93 11.30 -12.16
CA ASN A 115 -8.81 10.71 -11.11
C ASN A 115 -8.49 9.22 -10.81
N ASP A 116 -8.25 8.38 -11.82
CA ASP A 116 -8.07 6.93 -11.63
C ASP A 116 -6.64 6.55 -11.23
N ILE A 117 -5.66 7.34 -11.69
CA ILE A 117 -4.24 7.23 -11.34
C ILE A 117 -4.01 7.49 -9.85
N ARG A 118 -4.80 8.42 -9.27
CA ARG A 118 -4.66 8.87 -7.89
C ARG A 118 -4.70 7.74 -6.87
N TYR A 119 -5.49 6.69 -7.08
CA TYR A 119 -5.62 5.62 -6.09
C TYR A 119 -4.45 4.65 -6.04
N TYR A 120 -4.00 4.22 -7.20
CA TYR A 120 -2.86 3.32 -7.26
C TYR A 120 -1.59 4.07 -6.82
N ALA A 121 -1.42 5.31 -7.30
CA ALA A 121 -0.37 6.20 -6.80
C ALA A 121 -0.50 6.44 -5.29
N PHE A 122 -1.71 6.67 -4.77
CA PHE A 122 -1.97 6.80 -3.34
C PHE A 122 -1.51 5.56 -2.57
N ASN A 123 -1.86 4.36 -3.02
CA ASN A 123 -1.52 3.13 -2.32
C ASN A 123 -0.01 2.92 -2.28
N VAL A 124 0.68 3.16 -3.40
CA VAL A 124 2.15 3.06 -3.48
C VAL A 124 2.81 4.14 -2.62
N LEU A 125 2.37 5.39 -2.72
CA LEU A 125 2.88 6.51 -1.90
C LEU A 125 2.64 6.26 -0.42
N SER A 126 1.48 5.74 -0.06
CA SER A 126 1.16 5.43 1.33
C SER A 126 2.08 4.35 1.88
N GLN A 127 2.35 3.31 1.10
CA GLN A 127 3.33 2.31 1.47
C GLN A 127 4.72 2.92 1.68
N LEU A 128 5.20 3.72 0.73
CA LEU A 128 6.51 4.37 0.81
C LEU A 128 6.61 5.29 2.03
N TYR A 129 5.63 6.15 2.26
CA TYR A 129 5.62 7.06 3.41
C TYR A 129 5.51 6.32 4.74
N PHE A 130 4.73 5.24 4.80
CA PHE A 130 4.66 4.38 5.98
C PHE A 130 6.02 3.74 6.30
N GLU A 131 6.69 3.17 5.29
CA GLU A 131 8.02 2.58 5.44
C GLU A 131 9.10 3.60 5.80
N MET A 132 8.98 4.84 5.31
CA MET A 132 9.90 5.95 5.62
C MET A 132 9.53 6.71 6.90
N SER A 133 8.51 6.26 7.64
CA SER A 133 7.98 6.92 8.83
C SER A 133 7.51 8.37 8.61
N LYS A 134 7.09 8.73 7.40
CA LYS A 134 6.64 10.09 7.02
C LYS A 134 5.12 10.25 7.22
N PHE A 135 4.66 10.19 8.47
CA PHE A 135 3.22 10.25 8.81
C PHE A 135 2.54 11.56 8.44
N GLU A 136 3.24 12.69 8.51
CA GLU A 136 2.71 13.99 8.05
C GLU A 136 2.39 13.96 6.55
N LEU A 137 3.23 13.28 5.74
CA LEU A 137 2.98 13.12 4.31
C LEU A 137 1.82 12.16 4.04
N LEU A 138 1.64 11.11 4.87
CA LEU A 138 0.46 10.25 4.83
C LEU A 138 -0.84 11.02 5.12
N GLU A 139 -0.82 11.88 6.14
CA GLU A 139 -1.95 12.72 6.49
C GLU A 139 -2.30 13.68 5.36
N ASN A 140 -1.31 14.40 4.82
CA ASN A 140 -1.50 15.27 3.66
C ASN A 140 -2.08 14.52 2.45
N LEU A 141 -1.60 13.30 2.21
CA LEU A 141 -2.08 12.45 1.13
C LEU A 141 -3.55 12.02 1.34
N LEU A 142 -3.97 11.78 2.59
CA LEU A 142 -5.36 11.49 2.91
C LEU A 142 -6.30 12.67 2.60
N LEU A 143 -5.88 13.89 2.93
CA LEU A 143 -6.68 15.11 2.72
C LEU A 143 -7.02 15.35 1.25
N VAL A 144 -6.15 14.94 0.33
CA VAL A 144 -6.32 15.15 -1.13
C VAL A 144 -6.93 13.94 -1.85
N SER A 145 -7.28 12.87 -1.13
CA SER A 145 -7.86 11.65 -1.69
C SER A 145 -9.39 11.63 -1.59
N SER A 146 -10.11 11.42 -2.71
CA SER A 146 -11.58 11.51 -2.76
C SER A 146 -12.26 10.23 -3.27
N ASN A 147 -12.81 9.42 -2.36
CA ASN A 147 -13.35 8.05 -2.56
C ASN A 147 -14.33 7.90 -3.76
N THR A 148 -13.83 7.63 -4.98
CA THR A 148 -14.65 7.51 -6.19
C THR A 148 -14.10 6.41 -7.10
N ARG A 149 -14.96 5.41 -7.39
CA ARG A 149 -14.79 4.20 -8.23
C ARG A 149 -13.54 3.34 -7.96
N GLN A 150 -13.76 2.10 -7.51
CA GLN A 150 -12.64 1.27 -7.05
C GLN A 150 -12.64 -0.17 -7.55
N ARG A 151 -11.45 -0.60 -7.94
CA ARG A 151 -11.08 -2.01 -8.08
C ARG A 151 -10.93 -2.60 -6.69
N LYS A 152 -11.51 -3.79 -6.48
CA LYS A 152 -11.74 -4.39 -5.15
C LYS A 152 -10.50 -4.46 -4.24
N LEU A 153 -9.32 -4.81 -4.77
CA LEU A 153 -8.10 -4.92 -3.94
C LEU A 153 -7.54 -3.55 -3.55
N ASP A 154 -7.49 -2.62 -4.49
CA ASP A 154 -6.90 -1.29 -4.25
C ASP A 154 -7.73 -0.49 -3.24
N PHE A 155 -9.05 -0.71 -3.21
CA PHE A 155 -9.93 -0.23 -2.14
C PHE A 155 -9.50 -0.71 -0.75
N TYR A 156 -9.18 -2.00 -0.62
CA TYR A 156 -8.78 -2.56 0.68
C TYR A 156 -7.41 -2.03 1.12
N VAL A 157 -6.47 -1.86 0.18
CA VAL A 157 -5.15 -1.27 0.47
C VAL A 157 -5.28 0.20 0.87
N TYR A 158 -6.11 0.96 0.19
CA TYR A 158 -6.41 2.35 0.55
C TYR A 158 -6.92 2.44 2.00
N ASN A 159 -7.91 1.61 2.34
CA ASN A 159 -8.49 1.59 3.68
C ASN A 159 -7.54 1.06 4.76
N LEU A 160 -6.57 0.23 4.39
CA LEU A 160 -5.52 -0.21 5.30
C LEU A 160 -4.66 0.98 5.73
N TYR A 161 -4.08 1.71 4.78
CA TYR A 161 -3.21 2.85 5.09
C TYR A 161 -3.99 4.00 5.72
N LYS A 162 -5.20 4.29 5.22
CA LYS A 162 -6.12 5.24 5.87
C LYS A 162 -6.39 4.86 7.33
N GLY A 163 -6.66 3.58 7.59
CA GLY A 163 -6.91 3.07 8.93
C GLY A 163 -5.71 3.25 9.86
N ILE A 164 -4.52 2.89 9.40
CA ILE A 164 -3.27 3.03 10.17
C ILE A 164 -2.96 4.51 10.46
N THR A 165 -3.04 5.38 9.45
CA THR A 165 -2.79 6.83 9.65
C THR A 165 -3.81 7.45 10.60
N LEU A 166 -5.10 7.11 10.48
CA LEU A 166 -6.11 7.57 11.43
C LEU A 166 -5.89 7.02 12.84
N PHE A 167 -5.33 5.82 12.98
CA PHE A 167 -4.94 5.27 14.27
C PHE A 167 -3.83 6.13 14.89
N TYR A 168 -2.77 6.41 14.11
CA TYR A 168 -1.65 7.26 14.54
C TYR A 168 -2.10 8.65 15.02
N LEU A 169 -3.11 9.21 14.35
CA LEU A 169 -3.76 10.49 14.68
C LEU A 169 -4.80 10.39 15.81
N ASP A 170 -4.86 9.27 16.54
CA ASP A 170 -5.82 8.98 17.62
C ASP A 170 -7.32 9.04 17.22
N ARG A 171 -7.63 8.99 15.92
CA ARG A 171 -9.02 8.97 15.39
C ARG A 171 -9.56 7.54 15.38
N PHE A 172 -9.65 6.90 16.55
CA PHE A 172 -9.89 5.46 16.68
C PHE A 172 -11.20 4.97 16.06
N LYS A 173 -12.29 5.75 16.14
CA LYS A 173 -13.58 5.35 15.54
C LYS A 173 -13.50 5.25 14.01
N GLU A 174 -12.88 6.24 13.37
CA GLU A 174 -12.73 6.29 11.91
C GLU A 174 -11.66 5.32 11.42
N SER A 175 -10.59 5.16 12.20
CA SER A 175 -9.59 4.11 12.01
C SER A 175 -10.25 2.73 12.00
N PHE A 176 -11.09 2.42 13.00
CA PHE A 176 -11.77 1.13 13.10
C PHE A 176 -12.67 0.85 11.89
N ILE A 177 -13.40 1.84 11.40
CA ILE A 177 -14.23 1.72 10.18
C ILE A 177 -13.34 1.35 8.98
N SER A 178 -12.24 2.06 8.78
CA SER A 178 -11.32 1.85 7.66
C SER A 178 -10.62 0.48 7.76
N LEU A 179 -10.08 0.12 8.93
CA LEU A 179 -9.46 -1.18 9.16
C LEU A 179 -10.45 -2.34 9.02
N SER A 180 -11.71 -2.15 9.41
CA SER A 180 -12.78 -3.14 9.19
C SER A 180 -13.02 -3.41 7.70
N ILE A 181 -12.91 -2.39 6.86
CA ILE A 181 -13.00 -2.55 5.39
C ILE A 181 -11.79 -3.33 4.89
N ALA A 182 -10.57 -2.94 5.28
CA ALA A 182 -9.33 -3.63 4.89
C ALA A 182 -9.32 -5.12 5.30
N PHE A 183 -9.81 -5.43 6.51
CA PHE A 183 -9.87 -6.78 7.08
C PHE A 183 -10.74 -7.77 6.28
N LYS A 184 -11.67 -7.27 5.45
CA LYS A 184 -12.46 -8.11 4.53
C LYS A 184 -11.60 -8.73 3.42
N SER A 185 -10.43 -8.16 3.11
CA SER A 185 -9.50 -8.70 2.12
C SER A 185 -8.77 -9.93 2.65
N LYS A 186 -8.95 -11.10 2.00
CA LYS A 186 -8.16 -12.30 2.33
C LYS A 186 -6.65 -12.07 2.22
N ARG A 187 -6.21 -11.24 1.27
CA ARG A 187 -4.77 -10.96 1.01
C ARG A 187 -4.13 -10.07 2.07
N LEU A 188 -4.87 -9.08 2.57
CA LEU A 188 -4.33 -8.11 3.54
C LEU A 188 -4.57 -8.53 4.99
N LYS A 189 -5.40 -9.56 5.22
CA LYS A 189 -5.85 -9.96 6.55
C LYS A 189 -4.70 -10.19 7.52
N ALA A 190 -3.68 -10.94 7.11
CA ALA A 190 -2.53 -11.24 7.96
C ALA A 190 -1.77 -9.98 8.40
N PHE A 191 -1.67 -8.97 7.53
CA PHE A 191 -1.00 -7.71 7.85
C PHE A 191 -1.86 -6.80 8.72
N CYS A 192 -3.18 -6.72 8.45
CA CYS A 192 -4.06 -5.77 9.13
C CYS A 192 -4.71 -6.31 10.42
N VAL A 193 -4.59 -7.60 10.73
CA VAL A 193 -5.27 -8.24 11.87
C VAL A 193 -4.89 -7.62 13.22
N PHE A 194 -3.60 -7.37 13.41
CA PHE A 194 -3.06 -6.83 14.66
C PHE A 194 -3.57 -5.40 14.92
N PRO A 195 -3.37 -4.41 14.02
CA PRO A 195 -3.91 -3.07 14.23
C PRO A 195 -5.44 -3.06 14.26
N TYR A 196 -6.13 -3.95 13.54
CA TYR A 196 -7.59 -4.07 13.58
C TYR A 196 -8.10 -4.42 15.00
N PHE A 197 -7.53 -5.44 15.64
CA PHE A 197 -7.98 -5.83 16.98
C PHE A 197 -7.59 -4.83 18.06
N LEU A 198 -6.39 -4.24 17.99
CA LEU A 198 -6.01 -3.17 18.91
C LEU A 198 -6.93 -1.94 18.78
N CYS A 199 -7.26 -1.56 17.55
CA CYS A 199 -8.21 -0.47 17.32
C CYS A 199 -9.61 -0.81 17.87
N ALA A 200 -10.04 -2.07 17.78
CA ALA A 200 -11.28 -2.53 18.40
C ALA A 200 -11.26 -2.35 19.93
N MET A 201 -10.16 -2.75 20.58
CA MET A 201 -9.97 -2.60 22.03
C MET A 201 -9.95 -1.13 22.46
N LEU A 202 -9.30 -0.26 21.68
CA LEU A 202 -9.31 1.19 21.88
C LEU A 202 -10.69 1.83 21.72
N ASN A 203 -11.61 1.16 21.02
CA ASN A 203 -13.02 1.55 20.97
C ASN A 203 -13.87 0.83 22.03
N GLY A 204 -13.26 0.33 23.11
CA GLY A 204 -13.91 -0.33 24.23
C GLY A 204 -14.39 -1.76 23.96
N LYS A 205 -14.02 -2.38 22.83
CA LYS A 205 -14.46 -3.74 22.51
C LYS A 205 -13.50 -4.77 23.10
N ILE A 206 -14.02 -5.63 23.97
CA ILE A 206 -13.29 -6.81 24.45
C ILE A 206 -13.32 -7.91 23.37
N VAL A 207 -12.13 -8.34 22.94
CA VAL A 207 -12.00 -9.37 21.89
C VAL A 207 -11.86 -10.74 22.53
N LYS A 208 -12.73 -11.67 22.17
CA LYS A 208 -12.70 -13.04 22.71
C LYS A 208 -11.45 -13.80 22.28
N LYS A 209 -10.89 -14.63 23.16
CA LYS A 209 -9.67 -15.42 22.92
C LYS A 209 -9.80 -16.33 21.69
N GLU A 210 -10.96 -16.96 21.50
CA GLU A 210 -11.22 -17.85 20.37
C GLU A 210 -11.18 -17.11 19.02
N VAL A 211 -11.59 -15.83 19.01
CA VAL A 211 -11.49 -14.97 17.84
C VAL A 211 -10.03 -14.65 17.54
N LEU A 212 -9.23 -14.34 18.56
CA LEU A 212 -7.80 -14.07 18.40
C LEU A 212 -7.04 -15.28 17.85
N ILE A 213 -7.31 -16.48 18.39
CA ILE A 213 -6.72 -17.75 17.90
C ILE A 213 -7.09 -17.98 16.44
N LYS A 214 -8.37 -17.81 16.07
CA LYS A 214 -8.84 -17.99 14.69
C LYS A 214 -8.08 -17.15 13.65
N TYR A 215 -7.53 -16.01 14.06
CA TYR A 215 -6.79 -15.11 13.17
C TYR A 215 -5.30 -15.03 13.50
N ASN A 216 -4.74 -16.01 14.23
CA ASN A 216 -3.32 -16.08 14.59
C ASN A 216 -2.81 -14.81 15.30
N CYS A 217 -3.63 -14.24 16.20
CA CYS A 217 -3.32 -13.02 16.95
C CYS A 217 -3.45 -13.26 18.47
N GLU A 218 -3.09 -14.48 18.92
CA GLU A 218 -3.22 -14.92 20.30
C GLU A 218 -2.34 -14.15 21.30
N SER A 219 -1.29 -13.48 20.81
CA SER A 219 -0.47 -12.56 21.60
C SER A 219 -1.27 -11.39 22.19
N LEU A 220 -2.42 -11.02 21.61
CA LEU A 220 -3.32 -10.00 22.16
C LEU A 220 -4.26 -10.54 23.26
N ALA A 221 -4.28 -11.85 23.52
CA ALA A 221 -5.24 -12.43 24.46
C ALA A 221 -5.02 -11.98 25.92
N PRO A 222 -3.78 -11.90 26.45
CA PRO A 222 -3.51 -11.35 27.78
C PRO A 222 -3.99 -9.91 27.92
N LEU A 223 -3.70 -9.07 26.92
CA LEU A 223 -4.15 -7.67 26.88
C LEU A 223 -5.68 -7.56 26.93
N SER A 224 -6.39 -8.33 26.09
CA SER A 224 -7.86 -8.36 26.07
C SER A 224 -8.46 -8.78 27.42
N LEU A 225 -7.85 -9.78 28.07
CA LEU A 225 -8.28 -10.27 29.37
C LEU A 225 -8.07 -9.21 30.47
N ASN A 226 -6.91 -8.55 30.47
CA ASN A 226 -6.60 -7.51 31.46
C ASN A 226 -7.50 -6.28 31.29
N LEU A 227 -7.82 -5.89 30.04
CA LEU A 227 -8.82 -4.84 29.77
C LEU A 227 -10.19 -5.21 30.33
N LYS A 228 -10.67 -6.44 30.07
CA LYS A 228 -11.96 -6.91 30.59
C LYS A 228 -12.07 -6.83 32.12
N HIS A 229 -10.96 -6.95 32.82
CA HIS A 229 -10.90 -6.95 34.28
C HIS A 229 -10.42 -5.63 34.89
N GLY A 230 -10.31 -4.55 34.09
CA GLY A 230 -9.86 -3.25 34.58
C GLY A 230 -8.44 -3.24 35.17
N LYS A 231 -7.58 -4.17 34.72
CA LYS A 231 -6.24 -4.38 35.30
C LYS A 231 -5.22 -3.38 34.74
N PHE A 232 -5.34 -2.12 35.15
CA PHE A 232 -4.50 -0.99 34.71
C PHE A 232 -2.99 -1.30 34.71
N LYS A 233 -2.46 -1.80 35.84
CA LYS A 233 -1.02 -2.08 35.97
C LYS A 233 -0.57 -3.18 35.00
N GLN A 234 -1.39 -4.22 34.81
CA GLN A 234 -1.09 -5.33 33.94
C GLN A 234 -1.04 -4.93 32.47
N ILE A 235 -1.89 -3.99 32.03
CA ILE A 235 -1.87 -3.51 30.64
C ILE A 235 -0.49 -2.98 30.24
N SER A 236 0.18 -2.25 31.12
CA SER A 236 1.51 -1.71 30.82
C SER A 236 2.55 -2.82 30.60
N PHE A 237 2.43 -3.95 31.31
CA PHE A 237 3.30 -5.11 31.10
C PHE A 237 3.00 -5.79 29.76
N GLU A 238 1.72 -6.02 29.43
CA GLU A 238 1.34 -6.65 28.15
C GLU A 238 1.78 -5.78 26.95
N LEU A 239 1.67 -4.46 27.05
CA LEU A 239 2.11 -3.56 25.99
C LEU A 239 3.63 -3.57 25.81
N LYS A 240 4.40 -3.94 26.84
CA LYS A 240 5.85 -4.11 26.74
C LYS A 240 6.20 -5.34 25.92
N ASP A 241 5.48 -6.44 26.16
CA ASP A 241 5.65 -7.69 25.43
C ASP A 241 5.23 -7.58 23.95
N LEU A 242 4.29 -6.67 23.65
CA LEU A 242 3.82 -6.36 22.30
C LEU A 242 4.63 -5.25 21.59
N SER A 243 5.67 -4.71 22.21
CA SER A 243 6.35 -3.48 21.78
C SER A 243 6.86 -3.53 20.33
N SER A 244 7.40 -4.66 19.87
CA SER A 244 7.88 -4.82 18.49
C SER A 244 6.76 -4.63 17.46
N ASN A 245 5.61 -5.28 17.65
CA ASN A 245 4.45 -5.12 16.77
C ASN A 245 3.86 -3.71 16.86
N LEU A 246 3.84 -3.11 18.05
CA LEU A 246 3.36 -1.75 18.23
C LEU A 246 4.23 -0.71 17.51
N ILE A 247 5.55 -0.92 17.49
CA ILE A 247 6.51 -0.08 16.75
C ILE A 247 6.35 -0.29 15.25
N GLU A 248 6.20 -1.54 14.79
CA GLU A 248 6.01 -1.88 13.37
C GLU A 248 4.84 -1.09 12.75
N PHE A 249 3.74 -0.92 13.48
CA PHE A 249 2.57 -0.16 13.02
C PHE A 249 2.55 1.31 13.45
N TYR A 250 3.57 1.77 14.18
CA TYR A 250 3.65 3.14 14.74
C TYR A 250 2.47 3.51 15.65
N ILE A 251 1.85 2.52 16.29
CA ILE A 251 0.68 2.69 17.18
C ILE A 251 1.06 2.60 18.66
N PHE A 252 2.35 2.47 18.97
CA PHE A 252 2.88 2.37 20.33
C PHE A 252 2.37 3.51 21.23
N ARG A 253 2.54 4.77 20.80
CA ARG A 253 2.11 5.95 21.57
C ARG A 253 0.65 5.84 21.98
N SER A 254 -0.23 5.66 20.98
CA SER A 254 -1.68 5.58 21.20
C SER A 254 -2.04 4.41 22.13
N CYS A 255 -1.44 3.24 21.94
CA CYS A 255 -1.74 2.08 22.78
C CYS A 255 -1.33 2.31 24.25
N TYR A 256 -0.14 2.85 24.50
CA TYR A 256 0.34 3.16 25.85
C TYR A 256 -0.43 4.30 26.52
N THR A 257 -0.93 5.27 25.76
CA THR A 257 -1.71 6.37 26.30
C THR A 257 -3.13 5.95 26.64
N TYR A 258 -3.83 5.27 25.73
CA TYR A 258 -5.28 5.14 25.84
C TYR A 258 -5.76 3.78 26.37
N LEU A 259 -5.05 2.67 26.13
CA LEU A 259 -5.51 1.36 26.64
C LEU A 259 -5.55 1.28 28.18
N PRO A 260 -4.56 1.82 28.93
CA PRO A 260 -4.65 1.86 30.39
C PRO A 260 -5.86 2.68 30.86
N LEU A 261 -6.16 3.79 30.20
CA LEU A 261 -7.31 4.64 30.55
C LEU A 261 -8.64 3.91 30.38
N ILE A 262 -8.80 3.17 29.28
CA ILE A 262 -10.00 2.35 29.03
C ILE A 262 -10.22 1.32 30.15
N ALA A 263 -9.16 0.75 30.72
CA ALA A 263 -9.31 -0.17 31.85
C ALA A 263 -9.71 0.51 33.16
N LEU A 264 -9.50 1.82 33.32
CA LEU A 264 -10.00 2.55 34.49
C LEU A 264 -11.51 2.82 34.39
N GLU A 265 -12.08 2.75 33.19
CA GLU A 265 -13.50 2.99 32.91
C GLU A 265 -14.36 1.72 33.04
N ILE A 266 -13.75 0.55 33.30
CA ILE A 266 -14.38 -0.77 33.43
C ILE A 266 -14.43 -1.20 34.89
#